data_AF-A0A938WPX3-F1
#
_entry.id   AF-A0A938WPX3-F1
#
_cell.length_a   1.000
_cell.length_b   1.000
_cell.length_c   1.000
_cell.angle_alpha   90.00
_cell.angle_beta   90.00
_cell.angle_gamma   90.00
#
_symmetry.space_group_name_H-M   'P 1'
#
loop_
_entity.id
_entity.type
_entity.pdbx_description
1 polymer ?
#
loop_
_entity_poly.entity_id
_entity_poly.type
_entity_poly.pdbx_seq_one_letter_code
_entity_poly.pdbx_strand_id
1 'polypeptide(L)'
;MITANIEFGGVEYPCRMVKDNQGEYLIIGSTALLDALHPGSFEDENEGFASKEASDIYDEIFFFTDERTLALPDKELVEELRRDNLEWF
;
A
#
# COMPACT_ATOMS: atom_id res chain seq x y z
N MET A 1 -4.51 14.72 1.33
CA MET A 1 -4.52 13.38 0.74
C MET A 1 -5.94 12.98 0.44
N ILE A 2 -6.13 11.92 -0.35
CA ILE A 2 -7.44 11.34 -0.62
C ILE A 2 -7.47 9.97 0.04
N THR A 3 -8.53 9.66 0.77
CA THR A 3 -8.74 8.31 1.30
C THR A 3 -9.19 7.43 0.15
N ALA A 4 -8.52 6.30 -0.04
CA ALA A 4 -8.85 5.29 -1.04
C ALA A 4 -9.12 3.97 -0.32
N ASN A 5 -9.91 3.08 -0.91
CA ASN A 5 -10.06 1.72 -0.41
C ASN A 5 -9.86 0.78 -1.58
N ILE A 6 -9.16 -0.33 -1.35
CA ILE A 6 -8.99 -1.39 -2.34
C ILE A 6 -9.77 -2.60 -1.85
N GLU A 7 -10.64 -3.14 -2.69
CA GLU A 7 -11.32 -4.41 -2.41
C GLU A 7 -10.48 -5.55 -2.96
N PHE A 8 -10.16 -6.52 -2.10
CA PHE A 8 -9.50 -7.75 -2.51
C PHE A 8 -10.13 -8.94 -1.77
N GLY A 9 -10.52 -9.98 -2.51
CA GLY A 9 -11.11 -11.18 -1.91
C GLY A 9 -12.41 -10.94 -1.12
N GLY A 10 -13.15 -9.87 -1.43
CA GLY A 10 -14.37 -9.47 -0.71
C GLY A 10 -14.12 -8.75 0.62
N VAL A 11 -12.89 -8.31 0.87
CA VAL A 11 -12.51 -7.48 2.02
C VAL A 11 -12.04 -6.12 1.50
N GLU A 12 -12.55 -5.04 2.10
CA GLU A 12 -12.10 -3.68 1.81
C GLU A 12 -10.92 -3.31 2.70
N TYR A 13 -9.82 -2.90 2.08
CA TYR A 13 -8.60 -2.47 2.77
C TYR A 13 -8.42 -0.96 2.66
N PRO A 14 -8.21 -0.26 3.79
CA PRO A 14 -7.99 1.18 3.77
C PRO A 14 -6.64 1.51 3.12
N CYS A 15 -6.66 2.51 2.25
CA CYS A 15 -5.50 3.04 1.53
C CYS A 15 -5.51 4.58 1.58
N ARG A 16 -4.35 5.20 1.33
CA ARG A 16 -4.20 6.66 1.26
C ARG A 16 -3.49 7.05 -0.03
N MET A 17 -4.05 7.99 -0.77
CA MET A 17 -3.39 8.60 -1.92
C MET A 17 -2.65 9.85 -1.48
N VAL A 18 -1.33 9.79 -1.57
CA VAL A 18 -0.39 10.86 -1.23
C VAL A 18 0.17 11.45 -2.52
N LYS A 19 0.53 12.74 -2.51
CA LYS A 19 1.24 13.33 -3.64
C LYS A 19 2.74 13.21 -3.41
N ASP A 20 3.44 12.76 -4.43
CA ASP A 20 4.90 12.80 -4.47
C ASP A 20 5.41 14.23 -4.75
N ASN A 21 6.73 14.40 -4.73
CA ASN A 21 7.41 15.66 -5.00
C ASN A 21 7.15 16.21 -6.42
N GLN A 22 6.84 15.36 -7.39
CA GLN A 22 6.46 15.70 -8.76
C GLN A 22 4.96 16.01 -8.92
N GLY A 23 4.16 15.74 -7.88
CA GLY A 23 2.72 16.01 -7.83
C GLY A 23 1.83 14.90 -8.37
N GLU A 24 2.40 13.74 -8.67
CA GLU A 24 1.73 12.48 -9.00
C GLU A 24 1.16 11.83 -7.73
N TYR A 25 0.08 11.06 -7.89
CA TYR A 25 -0.57 10.39 -6.77
C TYR A 25 0.01 9.00 -6.59
N LEU A 26 0.60 8.74 -5.43
CA LEU A 26 1.08 7.44 -5.01
C LEU A 26 0.08 6.83 -4.02
N ILE A 27 -0.19 5.54 -4.18
CA ILE A 27 -1.11 4.80 -3.32
C ILE A 27 -0.31 4.16 -2.20
N ILE A 28 -0.74 4.39 -0.97
CA ILE A 28 -0.19 3.78 0.24
C ILE A 28 -1.21 2.79 0.76
N GLY A 29 -0.84 1.51 0.77
CA GLY A 29 -1.66 0.41 1.26
C GLY A 29 -1.39 0.10 2.73
N SER A 30 -2.28 -0.69 3.32
CA SER A 30 -2.07 -1.23 4.66
C SER A 30 -1.23 -2.52 4.61
N THR A 31 -0.45 -2.81 5.65
CA THR A 31 0.25 -4.11 5.78
C THR A 31 -0.71 -5.30 5.80
N ALA A 32 -1.96 -5.09 6.25
CA ALA A 32 -3.02 -6.09 6.16
C ALA A 32 -3.40 -6.42 4.71
N LEU A 33 -3.38 -5.43 3.81
CA LEU A 33 -3.57 -5.66 2.38
C LEU A 33 -2.39 -6.45 1.81
N LEU A 34 -1.15 -6.09 2.17
CA LEU A 34 0.04 -6.85 1.75
C LEU A 34 -0.05 -8.33 2.13
N ASP A 35 -0.41 -8.64 3.37
CA ASP A 35 -0.59 -10.02 3.86
C ASP A 35 -1.68 -10.77 3.09
N ALA A 36 -2.75 -10.08 2.70
CA ALA A 36 -3.82 -10.67 1.89
C ALA A 36 -3.41 -10.88 0.43
N LEU A 37 -2.65 -9.95 -0.16
CA LEU A 37 -2.15 -10.04 -1.52
C LEU A 37 -1.05 -11.10 -1.64
N HIS A 38 -0.22 -11.23 -0.62
CA HIS A 38 0.92 -12.14 -0.56
C HIS A 38 0.87 -12.99 0.71
N PRO A 39 -0.12 -13.90 0.83
CA PRO A 39 -0.26 -14.77 2.01
C PRO A 39 0.73 -15.94 1.98
N GLY A 40 1.44 -16.14 0.86
CA GLY A 40 2.20 -17.34 0.55
C GLY A 40 3.66 -17.28 0.94
N SER A 41 4.23 -18.47 1.18
CA SER A 41 5.68 -18.64 1.30
C SER A 41 6.31 -18.51 -0.08
N PHE A 42 7.56 -18.07 -0.17
CA PHE A 42 8.31 -17.88 -1.44
C PHE A 42 8.45 -19.14 -2.34
N GLU A 43 7.89 -20.28 -1.94
CA GLU A 43 7.92 -21.56 -2.67
C GLU A 43 6.70 -21.78 -3.59
N ASP A 44 5.72 -20.88 -3.59
CA ASP A 44 4.51 -20.99 -4.42
C ASP A 44 4.73 -20.58 -5.89
N GLU A 45 3.96 -21.19 -6.82
CA GLU A 45 4.05 -20.93 -8.28
C GLU A 45 3.76 -19.48 -8.68
N ASN A 46 3.02 -18.74 -7.84
CA ASN A 46 2.76 -17.31 -8.00
C ASN A 46 3.72 -16.44 -7.17
N GLU A 47 4.91 -16.96 -6.84
CA GLU A 47 5.94 -16.29 -6.03
C GLU A 47 5.44 -15.86 -4.64
N GLY A 48 4.35 -16.46 -4.15
CA GLY A 48 3.68 -16.18 -2.88
C GLY A 48 2.46 -15.25 -2.96
N PHE A 49 2.11 -14.72 -4.14
CA PHE A 49 0.87 -13.95 -4.33
C PHE A 49 -0.37 -14.86 -4.28
N ALA A 50 -1.46 -14.34 -3.69
CA ALA A 50 -2.75 -15.02 -3.60
C ALA A 50 -3.37 -15.29 -4.98
N SER A 51 -3.15 -14.39 -5.94
CA SER A 51 -3.68 -14.50 -7.30
C SER A 51 -2.96 -13.53 -8.23
N LYS A 52 -3.23 -13.61 -9.55
CA LYS A 52 -2.73 -12.62 -10.52
C LYS A 52 -3.26 -11.21 -10.21
N GLU A 53 -4.53 -11.10 -9.85
CA GLU A 53 -5.14 -9.85 -9.40
C GLU A 53 -4.38 -9.26 -8.20
N ALA A 54 -3.91 -10.11 -7.28
CA ALA A 54 -3.12 -9.65 -6.14
C ALA A 54 -1.78 -9.01 -6.58
N SER A 55 -1.13 -9.61 -7.59
CA SER A 55 0.09 -9.07 -8.17
C SER A 55 -0.16 -7.73 -8.89
N ASP A 56 -1.27 -7.60 -9.62
CA ASP A 56 -1.65 -6.35 -10.28
C ASP A 56 -1.90 -5.24 -9.25
N ILE A 57 -2.65 -5.53 -8.17
CA ILE A 57 -2.89 -4.57 -7.07
C ILE A 57 -1.59 -4.20 -6.36
N TYR A 58 -0.70 -5.17 -6.12
CA TYR A 58 0.60 -4.90 -5.49
C TYR A 58 1.44 -3.94 -6.32
N ASP A 59 1.43 -4.06 -7.65
CA ASP A 59 2.15 -3.15 -8.57
C ASP A 59 1.57 -1.72 -8.54
N GLU A 60 0.26 -1.57 -8.32
CA GLU A 60 -0.37 -0.25 -8.15
C GLU A 60 -0.01 0.45 -6.82
N ILE A 61 0.37 -0.32 -5.79
CA ILE A 61 0.66 0.22 -4.46
C ILE A 61 2.14 0.59 -4.36
N PHE A 62 2.39 1.86 -4.07
CA PHE A 62 3.74 2.38 -3.95
C PHE A 62 4.42 1.95 -2.64
N PHE A 63 3.68 1.95 -1.53
CA PHE A 63 4.23 1.63 -0.21
C PHE A 63 3.18 1.02 0.71
N PHE A 64 3.60 0.14 1.62
CA PHE A 64 2.73 -0.49 2.60
C PHE A 64 3.11 -0.05 4.01
N THR A 65 2.13 0.30 4.83
CA THR A 65 2.34 0.69 6.23
C THR A 65 1.23 0.16 7.13
N ASP A 66 1.44 0.11 8.44
CA ASP A 66 0.40 -0.36 9.35
C ASP A 66 -0.82 0.56 9.34
N GLU A 67 -2.01 0.00 9.59
CA GLU A 67 -3.27 0.77 9.63
C GLU A 67 -3.22 1.96 10.59
N ARG A 68 -2.44 1.84 11.67
CA ARG A 68 -2.21 2.92 12.63
C ARG A 68 -1.48 4.10 12.01
N THR A 69 -0.44 3.82 11.22
CA THR A 69 0.33 4.82 10.49
C THR A 69 -0.50 5.41 9.37
N LEU A 70 -1.26 4.56 8.66
CA LEU A 70 -2.18 4.99 7.61
C LEU A 70 -3.27 5.96 8.12
N ALA A 71 -3.74 5.75 9.35
CA ALA A 71 -4.71 6.59 10.04
C ALA A 71 -4.11 7.89 10.62
N LEU A 72 -2.79 8.10 10.50
CA LEU A 72 -2.16 9.35 10.93
C LEU A 72 -2.67 10.54 10.09
N PRO A 73 -2.66 11.75 10.67
CA PRO A 73 -2.92 12.96 9.91
C PRO A 73 -1.91 13.11 8.78
N ASP A 74 -2.34 13.76 7.70
CA ASP A 74 -1.61 13.85 6.44
C ASP A 74 -0.15 14.28 6.61
N LYS A 75 0.11 15.24 7.50
CA LYS A 75 1.46 15.71 7.75
C LYS A 75 2.35 14.61 8.35
N GLU A 76 1.87 13.90 9.38
CA GLU A 76 2.65 12.87 10.05
C GLU A 76 2.85 11.64 9.15
N LEU A 77 1.83 11.26 8.37
CA LEU A 77 1.96 10.18 7.39
C LEU A 77 3.04 10.49 6.36
N VAL A 78 3.08 11.72 5.82
CA VAL A 78 4.17 12.13 4.89
C VAL A 78 5.52 12.13 5.57
N GLU A 79 5.62 12.57 6.82
CA GLU A 79 6.90 12.54 7.56
C GLU A 79 7.41 11.10 7.76
N GLU A 80 6.52 10.16 8.08
CA GLU A 80 6.86 8.74 8.17
C GLU A 80 7.25 8.16 6.80
N LEU A 81 6.50 8.45 5.74
CA LEU A 81 6.82 8.00 4.38
C LEU A 81 8.15 8.58 3.89
N ARG A 82 8.43 9.86 4.17
CA ARG A 82 9.71 10.51 3.86
C ARG A 82 10.89 9.83 4.53
N ARG A 83 10.69 9.27 5.73
CA ARG A 83 11.78 8.63 6.48
C ARG A 83 12.37 7.46 5.71
N ASP A 84 11.53 6.71 5.01
CA ASP A 84 11.92 5.55 4.22
C ASP A 84 12.11 5.88 2.73
N ASN A 85 11.41 6.92 2.22
CA ASN A 85 11.36 7.29 0.80
C ASN A 85 11.63 8.80 0.58
N LEU A 86 12.79 9.29 1.02
CA LEU A 86 13.19 10.72 0.93
C LEU A 86 13.16 11.31 -0.49
N GLU A 87 13.41 10.48 -1.50
CA GLU A 87 13.47 10.94 -2.90
C GLU A 87 12.08 11.16 -3.51
N TRP A 88 11.06 10.48 -2.98
CA TRP A 88 9.69 10.52 -3.50
C TRP A 88 8.78 11.51 -2.77
N PHE A 89 8.99 11.72 -1.46
CA PHE A 89 8.11 12.55 -0.62
C PHE A 89 8.71 13.86 -0.12
#